data_AF-A0A2G9UU41-F1
#
_entry.id   AF-A0A2G9UU41-F1
#
_cell.length_a   1.000
_cell.length_b   1.000
_cell.length_c   1.000
_cell.angle_alpha   90.00
_cell.angle_beta   90.00
_cell.angle_gamma   90.00
#
_symmetry.space_group_name_H-M   'P 1'
#
loop_
_entity.id
_entity.type
_entity.pdbx_description
1 polymer ?
#
loop_
_entity_poly.entity_id
_entity_poly.type
_entity_poly.pdbx_seq_one_letter_code
_entity_poly.pdbx_strand_id
1 'polypeptide(L)'
;MSQLHQALKVPPRNRRASPKTQKKKGKWSEKESAESSESSSSSSSESDQEDEKKELKEALRKIEKDSLEGRQKLLQGDRKRKYNTTYEDKPLTEAEQEAYKLTAIHSADPMASYMHEKMEKKARKEK
;
A
#
# COMPACT_ATOMS: atom_id res chain seq x y z
N MET A 1 61.47 -11.68 -24.80
CA MET A 1 60.16 -12.36 -24.87
C MET A 1 59.08 -11.37 -24.47
N SER A 2 58.50 -10.64 -25.42
CA SER A 2 57.37 -9.74 -25.14
C SER A 2 56.08 -10.53 -25.29
N GLN A 3 55.32 -10.69 -24.20
CA GLN A 3 53.97 -11.24 -24.28
C GLN A 3 52.99 -10.08 -24.49
N LEU A 4 52.40 -10.09 -25.69
CA LEU A 4 51.35 -9.20 -26.16
C LEU A 4 50.02 -9.68 -25.58
N HIS A 5 49.48 -8.99 -24.58
CA HIS A 5 48.11 -9.26 -24.11
C HIS A 5 47.10 -8.67 -25.10
N GLN A 6 46.43 -9.52 -25.87
CA GLN A 6 45.30 -9.14 -26.71
C GLN A 6 44.06 -8.92 -25.85
N ALA A 7 43.57 -7.68 -25.80
CA ALA A 7 42.29 -7.36 -25.18
C ALA A 7 41.13 -7.73 -26.13
N LEU A 8 40.30 -8.70 -25.73
CA LEU A 8 39.05 -9.01 -26.42
C LEU A 8 38.03 -7.89 -26.19
N LYS A 9 37.78 -7.11 -27.24
CA LYS A 9 36.81 -6.01 -27.24
C LYS A 9 35.39 -6.57 -27.46
N VAL A 10 34.65 -6.75 -26.37
CA VAL A 10 33.24 -7.18 -26.42
C VAL A 10 32.38 -6.01 -26.93
N PRO A 11 31.58 -6.17 -28.00
CA PRO A 11 30.72 -5.09 -28.50
C PRO A 11 29.53 -4.82 -27.56
N PRO A 12 29.06 -3.56 -27.45
CA PRO A 12 27.95 -3.23 -26.57
C PRO A 12 26.63 -3.84 -27.06
N ARG A 13 25.89 -4.44 -26.13
CA ARG A 13 24.58 -5.07 -26.33
C ARG A 13 23.54 -4.00 -26.65
N ASN A 14 23.08 -3.95 -27.91
CA ASN A 14 22.00 -3.07 -28.37
C ASN A 14 20.73 -3.26 -27.52
N ARG A 15 20.45 -2.32 -26.63
CA ARG A 15 19.18 -2.24 -25.90
C ARG A 15 18.13 -1.66 -26.84
N ARG A 16 17.26 -2.53 -27.38
CA ARG A 16 16.07 -2.11 -28.14
C ARG A 16 15.20 -1.24 -27.22
N ALA A 17 15.04 0.03 -27.59
CA ALA A 17 14.13 0.96 -26.92
C ALA A 17 12.69 0.50 -27.17
N SER A 18 11.94 0.20 -26.10
CA SER A 18 10.50 -0.04 -26.20
C SER A 18 9.76 1.28 -26.45
N PRO A 19 8.69 1.29 -27.27
CA PRO A 19 7.93 2.49 -27.53
C PRO A 19 7.18 2.95 -26.26
N LYS A 20 7.47 4.17 -25.83
CA LYS A 20 6.77 4.84 -24.73
C LYS A 20 5.35 5.15 -25.16
N THR A 21 4.36 4.43 -24.62
CA THR A 21 2.94 4.79 -24.73
C THR A 21 2.72 6.14 -24.06
N GLN A 22 2.46 7.18 -24.86
CA GLN A 22 2.07 8.49 -24.35
C GLN A 22 0.67 8.41 -23.75
N LYS A 23 0.57 8.38 -22.41
CA LYS A 23 -0.70 8.55 -21.72
C LYS A 23 -1.10 10.03 -21.77
N LYS A 24 -2.19 10.33 -22.46
CA LYS A 24 -2.82 11.66 -22.49
C LYS A 24 -3.18 12.07 -21.05
N LYS A 25 -2.69 13.23 -20.59
CA LYS A 25 -3.08 13.84 -19.31
C LYS A 25 -4.50 14.40 -19.45
N GLY A 26 -5.49 13.65 -19.01
CA GLY A 26 -6.84 14.18 -18.76
C GLY A 26 -6.82 14.98 -17.46
N LYS A 27 -7.13 16.27 -17.55
CA LYS A 27 -7.24 17.19 -16.40
C LYS A 27 -8.62 16.94 -15.78
N TRP A 28 -8.69 16.18 -14.70
CA TRP A 28 -9.92 16.02 -13.91
C TRP A 28 -9.96 17.11 -12.85
N SER A 29 -11.02 17.93 -12.88
CA SER A 29 -11.32 18.96 -11.90
C SER A 29 -11.57 18.33 -10.53
N GLU A 30 -10.94 18.90 -9.49
CA GLU A 30 -11.25 18.58 -8.10
C GLU A 30 -12.73 18.81 -7.82
N LYS A 31 -13.41 17.76 -7.36
CA LYS A 31 -14.71 17.87 -6.74
C LYS A 31 -14.50 17.56 -5.27
N GLU A 32 -14.45 18.59 -4.46
CA GLU A 32 -14.52 18.47 -3.02
C GLU A 32 -15.89 17.90 -2.66
N SER A 33 -15.90 16.82 -1.88
CA SER A 33 -17.12 16.30 -1.28
C SER A 33 -16.84 16.10 0.21
N ALA A 34 -17.28 17.11 0.96
CA ALA A 34 -17.96 17.08 2.25
C ALA A 34 -17.84 15.76 3.06
N GLU A 35 -17.12 15.90 4.16
CA GLU A 35 -17.42 15.46 5.54
C GLU A 35 -18.38 14.30 5.84
N SER A 36 -17.83 13.40 6.67
CA SER A 36 -18.45 12.65 7.78
C SER A 36 -19.89 12.13 7.63
N SER A 37 -20.01 10.84 7.33
CA SER A 37 -21.15 10.03 7.79
C SER A 37 -20.72 9.23 9.03
N GLU A 38 -20.87 9.82 10.19
CA GLU A 38 -20.88 9.12 11.47
C GLU A 38 -22.17 8.31 11.58
N SER A 39 -22.09 7.00 11.32
CA SER A 39 -23.21 6.08 11.56
C SER A 39 -23.19 5.67 13.03
N SER A 40 -23.89 6.42 13.88
CA SER A 40 -24.15 6.09 15.27
C SER A 40 -25.29 5.07 15.37
N SER A 41 -24.95 3.78 15.28
CA SER A 41 -25.87 2.71 15.67
C SER A 41 -25.76 2.48 17.18
N SER A 42 -26.62 3.15 17.96
CA SER A 42 -26.74 2.94 19.40
C SER A 42 -27.45 1.61 19.68
N SER A 43 -26.66 0.56 19.95
CA SER A 43 -27.17 -0.65 20.61
C SER A 43 -26.64 -0.67 22.02
N SER A 44 -27.56 -0.51 22.96
CA SER A 44 -27.35 -0.37 24.41
C SER A 44 -26.97 -1.72 25.02
N SER A 45 -25.68 -1.91 25.33
CA SER A 45 -25.17 -2.94 26.25
C SER A 45 -23.83 -2.42 26.80
N GLU A 46 -23.95 -1.60 27.85
CA GLU A 46 -23.14 -0.39 28.12
C GLU A 46 -21.93 -0.57 29.06
N SER A 47 -21.11 -1.63 28.92
CA SER A 47 -19.79 -1.58 29.58
C SER A 47 -18.71 -2.35 28.83
N ASP A 48 -18.89 -3.63 28.55
CA ASP A 48 -17.90 -4.40 27.78
C ASP A 48 -17.84 -3.97 26.30
N GLN A 49 -18.99 -3.59 25.71
CA GLN A 49 -19.04 -3.21 24.30
C GLN A 49 -18.32 -1.88 23.98
N GLU A 50 -18.17 -0.99 24.95
CA GLU A 50 -17.51 0.30 24.67
C GLU A 50 -16.01 0.11 24.46
N ASP A 51 -15.39 -0.76 25.24
CA ASP A 51 -13.95 -1.01 25.17
C ASP A 51 -13.62 -1.86 23.94
N GLU A 52 -14.42 -2.88 23.63
CA GLU A 52 -14.32 -3.63 22.37
C GLU A 52 -14.42 -2.70 21.14
N LYS A 53 -15.37 -1.75 21.13
CA LYS A 53 -15.50 -0.78 20.03
C LYS A 53 -14.30 0.15 19.92
N LYS A 54 -13.65 0.52 21.02
CA LYS A 54 -12.43 1.34 21.01
C LYS A 54 -11.26 0.53 20.46
N GLU A 55 -11.08 -0.70 20.92
CA GLU A 55 -10.03 -1.61 20.44
C GLU A 55 -10.16 -1.91 18.94
N LEU A 56 -11.38 -2.14 18.44
CA LEU A 56 -11.65 -2.32 17.02
C LEU A 56 -11.31 -1.07 16.19
N LYS A 57 -11.65 0.13 16.68
CA LYS A 57 -11.28 1.38 16.02
C LYS A 57 -9.77 1.58 15.96
N GLU A 58 -9.07 1.22 17.03
CA GLU A 58 -7.61 1.27 17.05
C GLU A 58 -7.00 0.26 16.10
N ALA A 59 -7.52 -0.98 16.07
CA ALA A 59 -7.11 -2.01 15.14
C ALA A 59 -7.32 -1.60 13.68
N LEU A 60 -8.45 -0.97 13.35
CA LEU A 60 -8.71 -0.41 12.01
C LEU A 60 -7.68 0.67 11.64
N ARG A 61 -7.38 1.58 12.56
CA ARG A 61 -6.35 2.61 12.35
C ARG A 61 -4.95 2.02 12.15
N LYS A 62 -4.61 0.95 12.87
CA LYS A 62 -3.33 0.23 12.69
C LYS A 62 -3.25 -0.38 11.29
N ILE A 63 -4.27 -1.13 10.87
CA ILE A 63 -4.32 -1.77 9.55
C ILE A 63 -4.21 -0.74 8.42
N GLU A 64 -4.89 0.39 8.53
CA GLU A 64 -4.78 1.46 7.53
C GLU A 64 -3.35 2.00 7.42
N LYS A 65 -2.70 2.28 8.56
CA LYS A 65 -1.31 2.76 8.60
C LYS A 65 -0.36 1.70 8.04
N ASP A 66 -0.47 0.46 8.47
CA ASP A 66 0.38 -0.65 8.03
C ASP A 66 0.25 -0.91 6.52
N SER A 67 -0.98 -0.86 6.00
CA SER A 67 -1.24 -0.96 4.56
C SER A 67 -0.58 0.19 3.78
N LEU A 68 -0.67 1.41 4.28
CA LEU A 68 -0.05 2.58 3.63
C LEU A 68 1.47 2.50 3.67
N GLU A 69 2.06 2.21 4.83
CA GLU A 69 3.49 2.04 5.00
C GLU A 69 4.05 0.91 4.13
N GLY A 70 3.37 -0.23 4.08
CA GLY A 70 3.76 -1.38 3.23
C GLY A 70 3.80 -0.99 1.76
N ARG A 71 2.78 -0.26 1.28
CA ARG A 71 2.75 0.26 -0.10
C ARG A 71 3.83 1.31 -0.35
N GLN A 72 4.08 2.20 0.60
CA GLN A 72 5.17 3.18 0.48
C GLN A 72 6.53 2.49 0.38
N LYS A 73 6.80 1.50 1.24
CA LYS A 73 8.03 0.68 1.22
C LYS A 73 8.19 -0.04 -0.11
N LEU A 74 7.10 -0.58 -0.68
CA LEU A 74 7.10 -1.18 -2.02
C LEU A 74 7.44 -0.15 -3.11
N LEU A 75 6.87 1.05 -3.04
CA LEU A 75 7.11 2.13 -4.02
C LEU A 75 8.53 2.73 -3.95
N GLN A 76 9.19 2.70 -2.79
CA GLN A 76 10.56 3.19 -2.63
C GLN A 76 11.59 2.32 -3.41
N GLY A 77 11.21 1.08 -3.74
CA GLY A 77 12.03 0.12 -4.48
C GLY A 77 13.14 -0.50 -3.63
N ASP A 78 13.63 -1.67 -4.07
CA ASP A 78 14.54 -2.50 -3.27
C ASP A 78 15.83 -1.79 -2.85
N ARG A 79 16.36 -0.89 -3.69
CA ARG A 79 17.60 -0.16 -3.39
C ARG A 79 17.49 0.79 -2.19
N LYS A 80 16.28 1.27 -1.88
CA LYS A 80 16.03 2.19 -0.75
C LYS A 80 15.44 1.49 0.46
N ARG A 81 15.06 0.21 0.34
CA ARG A 81 14.56 -0.59 1.44
C ARG A 81 15.69 -0.82 2.45
N LYS A 82 15.38 -0.65 3.74
CA LYS A 82 16.35 -0.94 4.81
C LYS A 82 16.65 -2.44 4.80
N TYR A 83 17.94 -2.79 4.86
CA TYR A 83 18.36 -4.17 5.09
C TYR A 83 18.16 -4.52 6.57
N ASN A 84 17.89 -5.79 6.87
CA ASN A 84 17.72 -6.33 8.22
C ASN A 84 16.55 -5.72 9.02
N THR A 85 15.38 -5.61 8.41
CA THR A 85 14.15 -5.34 9.17
C THR A 85 13.87 -6.53 10.07
N THR A 86 13.83 -6.33 11.39
CA THR A 86 13.37 -7.36 12.32
C THR A 86 11.89 -7.61 12.05
N TYR A 87 11.55 -8.84 11.68
CA TYR A 87 10.16 -9.27 11.64
C TYR A 87 9.73 -9.50 13.08
N GLU A 88 8.67 -8.82 13.49
CA GLU A 88 8.03 -9.05 14.78
C GLU A 88 7.07 -10.22 14.60
N ASP A 89 7.43 -11.41 15.12
CA ASP A 89 6.59 -12.61 15.10
C ASP A 89 5.48 -12.54 16.16
N LYS A 90 4.68 -11.47 16.14
CA LYS A 90 3.55 -11.28 17.05
C LYS A 90 2.29 -11.88 16.45
N PRO A 91 1.54 -12.72 17.18
CA PRO A 91 0.25 -13.20 16.72
C PRO A 91 -0.74 -12.03 16.61
N LEU A 92 -1.62 -12.07 15.61
CA LEU A 92 -2.69 -11.08 15.47
C LEU A 92 -3.70 -11.21 16.62
N THR A 93 -4.02 -10.08 17.24
CA THR A 93 -5.09 -10.00 18.26
C THR A 93 -6.47 -10.22 17.62
N GLU A 94 -7.46 -10.61 18.40
CA GLU A 94 -8.82 -10.87 17.90
C GLU A 94 -9.41 -9.64 17.22
N ALA A 95 -9.28 -8.46 17.84
CA ALA A 95 -9.69 -7.18 17.25
C ALA A 95 -8.99 -6.88 15.91
N GLU A 96 -7.71 -7.21 15.78
CA GLU A 96 -6.97 -7.04 14.51
C GLU A 96 -7.42 -8.02 13.44
N GLN A 97 -7.78 -9.26 13.81
CA GLN A 97 -8.35 -10.24 12.88
C GLN A 97 -9.72 -9.80 12.37
N GLU A 98 -10.56 -9.26 13.24
CA GLU A 98 -11.87 -8.73 12.86
C GLU A 98 -11.75 -7.51 11.96
N ALA A 99 -10.89 -6.56 12.34
CA ALA A 99 -10.61 -5.39 11.54
C ALA A 99 -10.05 -5.77 10.15
N TYR A 100 -9.22 -6.83 10.07
CA TYR A 100 -8.73 -7.37 8.80
C TYR A 100 -9.87 -7.93 7.94
N LYS A 101 -10.76 -8.74 8.53
CA LYS A 101 -11.93 -9.28 7.82
C LYS A 101 -12.83 -8.16 7.28
N LEU A 102 -13.04 -7.10 8.06
CA LEU A 102 -13.87 -5.96 7.66
C LEU A 102 -13.25 -5.11 6.54
N THR A 103 -11.92 -5.00 6.51
CA THR A 103 -11.20 -4.17 5.53
C THR A 103 -10.70 -4.93 4.31
N ALA A 104 -10.78 -6.26 4.31
CA ALA A 104 -10.33 -7.11 3.23
C ALA A 104 -11.14 -6.87 1.95
N ILE A 105 -10.43 -6.51 0.89
CA ILE A 105 -11.02 -6.29 -0.44
C ILE A 105 -10.84 -7.56 -1.27
N HIS A 106 -11.94 -8.13 -1.74
CA HIS A 106 -11.88 -9.31 -2.59
C HIS A 106 -11.66 -8.94 -4.06
N SER A 107 -10.90 -9.75 -4.80
CA SER A 107 -10.59 -9.47 -6.20
C SER A 107 -11.79 -9.54 -7.15
N ALA A 108 -12.82 -10.31 -6.82
CA ALA A 108 -14.04 -10.39 -7.61
C ALA A 108 -15.01 -9.22 -7.36
N ASP A 109 -14.73 -8.34 -6.38
CA ASP A 109 -15.53 -7.14 -6.16
C ASP A 109 -15.29 -6.15 -7.34
N PRO A 110 -16.35 -5.69 -8.05
CA PRO A 110 -16.22 -4.71 -9.11
C PRO A 110 -15.52 -3.41 -8.66
N MET A 111 -15.61 -3.06 -7.37
CA MET A 111 -14.98 -1.87 -6.80
C MET A 111 -13.53 -2.10 -6.35
N ALA A 112 -13.04 -3.34 -6.35
CA ALA A 112 -11.70 -3.67 -5.87
C ALA A 112 -10.61 -2.87 -6.59
N SER A 113 -10.71 -2.80 -7.92
CA SER A 113 -9.75 -2.06 -8.75
C SER A 113 -9.68 -0.58 -8.38
N TYR A 114 -10.83 0.05 -8.17
CA TYR A 114 -10.92 1.45 -7.75
C TYR A 114 -10.31 1.65 -6.36
N MET A 115 -10.60 0.77 -5.41
CA MET A 115 -10.06 0.87 -4.05
C MET A 115 -8.55 0.67 -4.01
N HIS A 116 -8.01 -0.27 -4.80
CA HIS A 116 -6.57 -0.44 -4.95
C HIS A 116 -5.90 0.82 -5.50
N GLU A 117 -6.47 1.43 -6.55
CA GLU A 117 -5.97 2.67 -7.13
C GLU A 117 -6.02 3.85 -6.13
N LYS A 118 -7.14 3.99 -5.40
CA LYS A 118 -7.31 5.03 -4.37
C LYS A 118 -6.22 4.92 -3.29
N MET A 119 -5.97 3.71 -2.82
CA MET A 119 -4.96 3.45 -1.79
C MET A 119 -3.52 3.65 -2.32
N GLU A 120 -3.26 3.37 -3.60
CA GLU A 120 -1.96 3.66 -4.23
C GLU A 120 -1.72 5.17 -4.34
N LYS A 121 -2.74 5.94 -4.73
CA LYS A 121 -2.67 7.41 -4.78
C LYS A 121 -2.39 8.01 -3.39
N LYS A 122 -3.05 7.50 -2.34
CA LYS A 122 -2.79 7.91 -0.95
C LYS A 122 -1.33 7.70 -0.56
N ALA A 123 -0.79 6.50 -0.79
CA ALA A 123 0.59 6.17 -0.47
C ALA A 123 1.63 7.04 -1.21
N ARG A 124 1.29 7.57 -2.39
CA ARG A 124 2.15 8.49 -3.14
C ARG A 124 2.06 9.94 -2.66
N LYS A 125 0.93 10.35 -2.08
CA LYS A 125 0.66 11.74 -1.65
C LYS A 125 1.33 12.08 -0.32
N GLU A 126 1.51 11.10 0.56
CA GLU A 126 2.19 11.27 1.87
C GLU A 126 3.72 11.34 1.78
N LYS A 127 4.27 11.71 0.62
CA LYS A 127 5.71 11.90 0.40
C LYS A 127 6.17 13.32 0.66
#